data_AF-A0A975HFE3-F1
#
_entry.id   AF-A0A975HFE3-F1
#
_cell.length_a   1.000
_cell.length_b   1.000
_cell.length_c   1.000
_cell.angle_alpha   90.00
_cell.angle_beta   90.00
_cell.angle_gamma   90.00
#
_symmetry.space_group_name_H-M   'P 1'
#
loop_
_entity.id
_entity.type
_entity.pdbx_description
1 polymer ?
#
loop_
_entity_poly.entity_id
_entity_poly.type
_entity_poly.pdbx_seq_one_letter_code
_entity_poly.pdbx_strand_id
1 'polypeptide(L)'
;MGVVRDRAAIVFGQARQVVLSDCKAMHAEHSAKGLLGSGATAKKAIRIYKDRSSEALRQLLDETANRLQHRGRKWQSAMSDLETELTAHMQEAPAVLDPSFKLARLRGEGADEAVRQLISTASDDLKKELCAFRDGWTAPQPKRWYERHPIAYALILLIIGALITKAIDLLV
;
A
#
# COMPACT_ATOMS: atom_id res chain seq x y z
N MET A 1 -10.03 7.99 -15.68
CA MET A 1 -9.48 8.23 -14.33
C MET A 1 -10.05 7.14 -13.43
N GLY A 2 -9.25 6.46 -12.60
CA GLY A 2 -9.81 5.86 -11.37
C GLY A 2 -9.62 4.38 -11.07
N VAL A 3 -9.30 3.46 -11.99
CA VAL A 3 -9.34 2.01 -11.66
C VAL A 3 -8.44 1.61 -10.47
N VAL A 4 -7.26 2.22 -10.33
CA VAL A 4 -6.36 1.99 -9.17
C VAL A 4 -6.95 2.65 -7.91
N ARG A 5 -7.46 3.87 -8.05
CA ARG A 5 -8.08 4.64 -6.97
C ARG A 5 -9.31 3.92 -6.39
N ASP A 6 -10.24 3.51 -7.25
CA ASP A 6 -11.47 2.81 -6.86
C ASP A 6 -11.13 1.47 -6.18
N ARG A 7 -10.15 0.76 -6.71
CA ARG A 7 -9.65 -0.48 -6.10
C ARG A 7 -9.03 -0.21 -4.72
N ALA A 8 -8.22 0.83 -4.58
CA ALA A 8 -7.62 1.21 -3.30
C ALA A 8 -8.69 1.59 -2.27
N ALA A 9 -9.70 2.37 -2.65
CA ALA A 9 -10.82 2.71 -1.78
C ALA A 9 -11.56 1.45 -1.27
N ILE A 10 -11.79 0.47 -2.15
CA ILE A 10 -12.42 -0.81 -1.78
C ILE A 10 -11.54 -1.59 -0.79
N VAL A 11 -10.25 -1.76 -1.10
CA VAL A 11 -9.34 -2.58 -0.29
C VAL A 11 -9.10 -1.94 1.09
N PHE A 12 -8.90 -0.62 1.15
CA PHE A 12 -8.81 0.09 2.43
C PHE A 12 -10.15 0.07 3.19
N GLY A 13 -11.28 0.12 2.48
CA GLY A 13 -12.60 -0.06 3.08
C GLY A 13 -12.77 -1.42 3.74
N GLN A 14 -12.32 -2.49 3.08
CA GLN A 14 -12.30 -3.84 3.64
C GLN A 14 -11.35 -3.93 4.84
N ALA A 15 -10.16 -3.36 4.75
CA ALA A 15 -9.19 -3.33 5.85
C ALA A 15 -9.79 -2.68 7.11
N ARG A 16 -10.53 -1.57 6.98
CA ARG A 16 -11.24 -0.95 8.11
C ARG A 16 -12.27 -1.88 8.76
N GLN A 17 -13.04 -2.62 7.96
CA GLN A 17 -14.02 -3.57 8.50
C GLN A 17 -13.33 -4.70 9.28
N VAL A 18 -12.20 -5.20 8.76
CA VAL A 18 -11.37 -6.19 9.46
C VAL A 18 -10.81 -5.61 10.76
N VAL A 19 -10.29 -4.39 10.75
CA VAL A 19 -9.82 -3.71 11.98
C VAL A 19 -10.92 -3.59 13.01
N LEU A 20 -12.14 -3.20 12.62
CA LEU A 20 -13.26 -3.11 13.56
C LEU A 20 -13.59 -4.47 14.17
N SER A 21 -13.55 -5.54 13.38
CA SER A 21 -13.75 -6.92 13.86
C SER A 21 -12.63 -7.35 14.83
N ASP A 22 -11.37 -7.12 14.46
CA ASP A 22 -10.21 -7.47 15.27
C ASP A 22 -10.19 -6.68 16.58
N CYS A 23 -10.54 -5.40 16.56
CA CYS A 23 -10.68 -4.57 17.75
C CYS A 23 -11.81 -5.08 18.65
N LYS A 24 -12.96 -5.50 18.10
CA LYS A 24 -14.04 -6.12 18.90
C LYS A 24 -13.58 -7.41 19.58
N ALA A 25 -12.89 -8.28 18.86
CA ALA A 25 -12.33 -9.51 19.43
C ALA A 25 -11.31 -9.20 20.54
N MET A 26 -10.43 -8.23 20.30
CA MET A 26 -9.46 -7.75 21.28
C MET A 26 -10.14 -7.15 22.52
N HIS A 27 -11.24 -6.39 22.37
CA HIS A 27 -12.01 -5.86 23.49
C HIS A 27 -12.62 -6.98 24.34
N ALA A 28 -13.19 -8.01 23.71
CA ALA A 28 -13.73 -9.16 24.42
C ALA A 28 -12.62 -9.89 25.22
N GLU A 29 -11.46 -10.11 24.60
CA GLU A 29 -10.29 -10.71 25.24
C GLU A 29 -9.80 -9.87 26.44
N HIS A 30 -9.64 -8.56 26.26
CA HIS A 30 -9.19 -7.66 27.31
C HIS A 30 -10.23 -7.50 28.42
N SER A 31 -11.53 -7.61 28.10
CA SER A 31 -12.61 -7.62 29.08
C SER A 31 -12.51 -8.83 30.00
N ALA A 32 -12.35 -10.03 29.41
CA ALA A 32 -12.19 -11.27 30.17
C ALA A 32 -10.96 -11.25 31.09
N LYS A 33 -9.92 -10.49 30.72
CA LYS A 33 -8.68 -10.33 31.49
C LYS A 33 -8.68 -9.15 32.47
N GLY A 34 -9.74 -8.33 32.51
CA GLY A 34 -9.79 -7.11 33.33
C GLY A 34 -8.88 -5.97 32.85
N LEU A 35 -8.44 -6.00 31.59
CA LEU A 35 -7.45 -5.08 31.00
C LEU A 35 -8.06 -3.95 30.15
N LEU A 36 -9.39 -3.89 30.02
CA LEU A 36 -10.09 -2.95 29.11
C LEU A 36 -9.65 -1.49 29.28
N GLY A 37 -9.58 -1.01 30.52
CA GLY A 37 -9.25 0.38 30.85
C GLY A 37 -7.76 0.72 30.85
N SER A 38 -6.91 -0.11 30.23
CA SER A 38 -5.47 0.10 30.19
C SER A 38 -5.03 0.73 28.87
N GLY A 39 -3.93 1.50 28.90
CA GLY A 39 -3.28 2.01 27.69
C GLY A 39 -2.78 0.90 26.75
N ALA A 40 -2.69 -0.36 27.23
CA ALA A 40 -2.37 -1.51 26.39
C ALA A 40 -3.47 -1.80 25.35
N THR A 41 -4.75 -1.57 25.67
CA THR A 41 -5.88 -1.69 24.73
C THR A 41 -5.72 -0.71 23.57
N ALA A 42 -5.42 0.56 23.86
CA ALA A 42 -5.21 1.58 22.83
C ALA A 42 -4.00 1.28 21.94
N LYS A 43 -2.86 0.91 22.55
CA LYS A 43 -1.64 0.54 21.79
C LYS A 43 -1.89 -0.68 20.90
N LYS A 44 -2.62 -1.69 21.38
CA LYS A 44 -2.97 -2.88 20.59
C LYS A 44 -3.92 -2.55 19.45
N ALA A 45 -4.91 -1.69 19.68
CA ALA A 45 -5.82 -1.22 18.62
C ALA A 45 -5.07 -0.47 17.50
N ILE A 46 -4.14 0.42 17.85
CA ILE A 46 -3.30 1.12 16.87
C ILE A 46 -2.42 0.15 16.10
N ARG A 47 -1.85 -0.86 16.78
CA ARG A 47 -1.06 -1.91 16.12
C ARG A 47 -1.91 -2.71 15.13
N ILE A 48 -3.11 -3.15 15.53
CA ILE A 48 -4.05 -3.84 14.64
C ILE A 48 -4.35 -2.99 13.41
N TYR A 49 -4.63 -1.70 13.60
CA TYR A 49 -4.86 -0.78 12.49
C TYR A 49 -3.66 -0.71 11.55
N LYS A 50 -2.46 -0.43 12.08
CA LYS A 50 -1.23 -0.36 11.29
C LYS A 50 -0.97 -1.65 10.49
N ASP A 51 -1.09 -2.81 11.14
CA ASP A 51 -0.80 -4.10 10.53
C ASP A 51 -1.77 -4.39 9.37
N ARG A 52 -3.08 -4.16 9.57
CA ARG A 52 -4.09 -4.34 8.51
C ARG A 52 -3.97 -3.32 7.39
N SER A 53 -3.65 -2.06 7.70
CA SER A 53 -3.39 -1.04 6.69
C SER A 53 -2.14 -1.34 5.87
N SER A 54 -1.08 -1.89 6.48
CA SER A 54 0.14 -2.30 5.77
C SER A 54 -0.12 -3.52 4.88
N GLU A 55 -0.86 -4.52 5.36
CA GLU A 55 -1.28 -5.67 4.56
C GLU A 55 -2.07 -5.23 3.32
N ALA A 56 -3.06 -4.35 3.51
CA ALA A 56 -3.84 -3.76 2.43
C ALA A 56 -2.98 -2.96 1.43
N LEU A 57 -2.05 -2.14 1.94
CA LEU A 57 -1.12 -1.38 1.11
C LEU A 57 -0.23 -2.30 0.27
N ARG A 58 0.37 -3.34 0.87
CA ARG A 58 1.20 -4.32 0.15
C ARG A 58 0.43 -5.03 -0.95
N GLN A 59 -0.79 -5.48 -0.65
CA GLN A 59 -1.67 -6.07 -1.66
C GLN A 59 -1.87 -5.12 -2.86
N LEU A 60 -2.17 -3.84 -2.59
CA LEU A 60 -2.36 -2.84 -3.65
C LEU A 60 -1.08 -2.56 -4.43
N LEU A 61 0.07 -2.52 -3.78
CA LEU A 61 1.38 -2.33 -4.41
C LEU A 61 1.72 -3.50 -5.34
N ASP A 62 1.50 -4.74 -4.88
CA ASP A 62 1.71 -5.95 -5.67
C ASP A 62 0.75 -6.03 -6.86
N GLU A 63 -0.55 -5.78 -6.64
CA GLU A 63 -1.55 -5.70 -7.71
C GLU A 63 -1.15 -4.64 -8.76
N THR A 64 -0.66 -3.49 -8.31
CA THR A 64 -0.25 -2.39 -9.19
C THR A 64 1.00 -2.73 -9.97
N ALA A 65 2.02 -3.33 -9.35
CA ALA A 65 3.25 -3.72 -10.03
C ALA A 65 3.03 -4.85 -11.05
N ASN A 66 2.15 -5.80 -10.74
CA ASN A 66 1.78 -6.86 -11.68
C ASN A 66 1.06 -6.31 -12.92
N ARG A 67 0.22 -5.27 -12.74
CA ARG A 67 -0.47 -4.59 -13.85
C ARG A 67 0.44 -3.66 -14.63
N LEU A 68 1.31 -2.92 -13.95
CA LEU A 68 2.18 -1.90 -14.53
C LEU A 68 3.62 -2.40 -14.61
N GLN A 69 3.93 -3.07 -15.71
CA GLN A 69 5.24 -3.69 -15.98
C GLN A 69 6.38 -2.69 -16.24
N HIS A 70 6.16 -1.38 -16.08
CA HIS A 70 7.16 -0.33 -16.27
C HIS A 70 6.88 0.91 -15.41
N ARG A 71 7.95 1.62 -15.02
CA ARG A 71 7.91 2.83 -14.17
C ARG A 71 7.77 4.14 -14.97
N GLY A 72 6.75 4.20 -15.83
CA GLY A 72 6.46 5.39 -16.67
C GLY A 72 5.40 6.32 -16.07
N ARG A 73 4.82 7.20 -16.90
CA ARG A 73 3.73 8.13 -16.49
C ARG A 73 2.56 7.42 -15.79
N LYS A 74 2.15 6.25 -16.27
CA LYS A 74 1.07 5.45 -15.64
C LYS A 74 1.42 4.95 -14.24
N TRP A 75 2.69 4.62 -14.00
CA TRP A 75 3.18 4.25 -12.67
C TRP A 75 3.10 5.43 -11.71
N GLN A 76 3.59 6.60 -12.12
CA GLN A 76 3.52 7.81 -11.32
C GLN A 76 2.07 8.18 -10.97
N SER A 77 1.16 8.12 -11.96
CA SER A 77 -0.27 8.34 -11.72
C SER A 77 -0.85 7.33 -10.73
N ALA A 78 -0.54 6.03 -10.87
CA ALA A 78 -1.04 5.01 -9.96
C ALA A 78 -0.51 5.19 -8.53
N MET A 79 0.78 5.53 -8.37
CA MET A 79 1.35 5.82 -7.05
C MET A 79 0.73 7.06 -6.42
N SER A 80 0.43 8.10 -7.21
CA SER A 80 -0.29 9.30 -6.73
C SER A 80 -1.73 8.98 -6.31
N ASP A 81 -2.43 8.12 -7.06
CA ASP A 81 -3.76 7.65 -6.70
C ASP A 81 -3.72 6.86 -5.38
N LEU A 82 -2.74 5.96 -5.22
CA LEU A 82 -2.54 5.20 -3.98
C LEU A 82 -2.19 6.10 -2.79
N GLU A 83 -1.35 7.13 -2.98
CA GLU A 83 -1.00 8.09 -1.93
C GLU A 83 -2.21 8.89 -1.45
N THR A 84 -3.08 9.28 -2.39
CA THR A 84 -4.33 9.99 -2.09
C THR A 84 -5.27 9.11 -1.26
N GLU A 85 -5.49 7.87 -1.67
CA GLU A 85 -6.38 6.94 -0.96
C GLU A 85 -5.79 6.47 0.37
N LEU A 86 -4.47 6.28 0.46
CA LEU A 86 -3.81 6.01 1.74
C LEU A 86 -4.01 7.18 2.71
N THR A 87 -3.88 8.42 2.23
CA THR A 87 -4.10 9.60 3.06
C THR A 87 -5.55 9.69 3.54
N ALA A 88 -6.53 9.46 2.65
CA ALA A 88 -7.94 9.40 3.02
C ALA A 88 -8.22 8.30 4.05
N HIS A 89 -7.66 7.11 3.84
CA HIS A 89 -7.75 6.00 4.79
C HIS A 89 -7.18 6.39 6.16
N MET A 90 -6.02 7.04 6.23
CA MET A 90 -5.42 7.51 7.49
C MET A 90 -6.25 8.59 8.21
N GLN A 91 -6.94 9.47 7.47
CA GLN A 91 -7.82 10.47 8.05
C GLN A 91 -9.03 9.87 8.78
N GLU A 92 -9.43 8.65 8.41
CA GLU A 92 -10.51 7.93 9.07
C GLU A 92 -10.06 7.12 10.31
N ALA A 93 -8.74 6.97 10.51
CA ALA A 93 -8.18 6.20 11.63
C ALA A 93 -8.72 6.63 13.01
N PRO A 94 -8.86 7.94 13.33
CA PRO A 94 -9.42 8.38 14.60
C PRO A 94 -10.84 7.87 14.82
N ALA A 95 -11.69 7.91 13.79
CA ALA A 95 -13.08 7.45 13.89
C ALA A 95 -13.18 5.92 14.06
N VAL A 96 -12.33 5.17 13.36
CA VAL A 96 -12.26 3.70 13.48
C VAL A 96 -11.78 3.27 14.87
N LEU A 97 -10.84 4.00 15.46
CA LEU A 97 -10.20 3.64 16.73
C LEU A 97 -10.84 4.26 17.97
N ASP A 98 -11.69 5.29 17.82
CA ASP A 98 -12.41 5.98 18.90
C ASP A 98 -13.09 5.02 19.91
N PRO A 99 -13.79 3.94 19.50
CA PRO A 99 -14.36 2.98 20.46
C PRO A 99 -13.30 2.36 21.38
N SER A 100 -12.12 2.05 20.83
CA SER A 100 -11.02 1.44 21.58
C SER A 100 -10.40 2.44 22.57
N PHE A 101 -10.29 3.71 22.19
CA PHE A 101 -9.77 4.76 23.07
C PHE A 101 -10.74 5.09 24.20
N LYS A 102 -12.05 5.14 23.91
CA LYS A 102 -13.10 5.29 24.92
C LYS A 102 -13.06 4.17 25.96
N LEU A 103 -12.88 2.92 25.53
CA LEU A 103 -12.77 1.76 26.43
C LEU A 103 -11.49 1.77 27.26
N ALA A 104 -10.38 2.23 26.67
CA ALA A 104 -9.09 2.39 27.35
C ALA A 104 -9.08 3.51 28.40
N ARG A 105 -10.20 4.25 28.58
CA ARG A 105 -10.33 5.39 29.50
C ARG A 105 -9.25 6.46 29.28
N LEU A 106 -8.70 6.54 28.07
CA LEU A 106 -7.85 7.64 27.66
C LEU A 106 -8.77 8.85 27.48
N ARG A 107 -8.88 9.67 28.53
CA ARG A 107 -9.64 10.92 28.54
C ARG A 107 -8.74 12.02 29.08
N GLY A 108 -8.64 13.13 28.35
CA GLY A 108 -7.84 14.29 28.71
C GLY A 108 -6.83 14.66 27.61
N GLU A 109 -6.51 15.95 27.50
CA GLU A 109 -5.74 16.51 26.38
C GLU A 109 -4.40 15.78 26.14
N GLY A 110 -3.69 15.38 27.19
CA GLY A 110 -2.42 14.65 27.05
C GLY A 110 -2.55 13.21 26.52
N ALA A 111 -3.68 12.54 26.79
CA ALA A 111 -3.94 11.20 26.28
C ALA A 111 -4.38 11.24 24.82
N ASP A 112 -5.19 12.24 24.46
CA ASP A 112 -5.63 12.47 23.09
C ASP A 112 -4.45 12.85 22.18
N GLU A 113 -3.53 13.67 22.68
CA GLU A 113 -2.30 14.03 21.96
C GLU A 113 -1.37 12.82 21.75
N ALA A 114 -1.18 11.99 22.78
CA ALA A 114 -0.39 10.77 22.66
C ALA A 114 -0.99 9.80 21.62
N VAL A 115 -2.32 9.68 21.58
CA VAL A 115 -3.03 8.87 20.58
C VAL A 115 -2.83 9.43 19.17
N ARG A 116 -2.98 10.76 18.98
CA ARG A 116 -2.72 11.42 17.70
C ARG A 116 -1.30 11.19 17.21
N GLN A 117 -0.31 11.30 18.10
CA GLN A 117 1.10 11.04 17.77
C GLN A 117 1.33 9.60 17.33
N LEU A 118 0.70 8.62 17.97
CA LEU A 118 0.81 7.22 17.57
C LEU A 118 0.16 6.95 16.22
N ILE A 119 -1.02 7.54 15.95
CA ILE A 119 -1.67 7.45 14.64
C ILE A 119 -0.82 8.13 13.56
N SER A 120 -0.23 9.29 13.86
CA SER A 120 0.68 10.00 12.95
C SER A 120 1.90 9.14 12.63
N THR A 121 2.51 8.54 13.64
CA THR A 121 3.68 7.67 13.46
C THR A 121 3.34 6.46 12.58
N ALA A 122 2.21 5.81 12.82
CA ALA A 122 1.74 4.71 11.98
C ALA A 122 1.47 5.16 10.53
N SER A 123 0.92 6.37 10.36
CA SER A 123 0.69 6.97 9.04
C SER A 123 2.00 7.25 8.30
N ASP A 124 2.99 7.80 8.99
CA ASP A 124 4.30 8.10 8.42
C ASP A 124 5.05 6.83 8.01
N ASP A 125 4.93 5.75 8.80
CA ASP A 125 5.51 4.46 8.44
C ASP A 125 4.90 3.89 7.15
N LEU A 126 3.58 3.97 7.00
CA LEU A 126 2.89 3.52 5.77
C LEU A 126 3.24 4.38 4.56
N LYS A 127 3.38 5.71 4.75
CA LYS A 127 3.84 6.62 3.69
C LYS A 127 5.28 6.32 3.28
N LYS A 128 6.17 6.01 4.23
CA LYS A 128 7.55 5.58 3.94
C LYS A 128 7.56 4.28 3.14
N GLU A 129 6.70 3.32 3.48
CA GLU A 129 6.54 2.06 2.72
C GLU A 129 6.12 2.32 1.27
N LEU A 130 5.12 3.18 1.06
CA LEU A 130 4.69 3.60 -0.28
C LEU A 130 5.81 4.33 -1.05
N CYS A 131 6.52 5.26 -0.41
CA CYS A 131 7.64 5.99 -1.02
C CYS A 131 8.77 5.05 -1.42
N ALA A 132 9.19 4.14 -0.53
CA ALA A 132 10.23 3.15 -0.82
C ALA A 132 9.86 2.27 -2.03
N PHE A 133 8.59 1.90 -2.14
CA PHE A 133 8.09 1.15 -3.29
C PHE A 133 8.08 1.99 -4.58
N ARG A 134 7.55 3.22 -4.51
CA ARG A 134 7.51 4.16 -5.63
C ARG A 134 8.90 4.43 -6.22
N ASP A 135 9.86 4.67 -5.34
CA ASP A 135 11.25 4.99 -5.69
C ASP A 135 12.03 3.73 -6.13
N GLY A 136 11.48 2.55 -5.83
CA GLY A 136 11.94 1.30 -6.40
C GLY A 136 12.83 0.45 -5.55
N TRP A 137 12.99 0.80 -4.27
CA TRP A 137 13.77 0.05 -3.30
C TRP A 137 13.16 -1.31 -3.00
N THR A 138 11.83 -1.37 -2.96
CA THR A 138 11.06 -2.58 -2.65
C THR A 138 10.18 -3.06 -3.81
N ALA A 139 10.06 -2.26 -4.89
CA ALA A 139 9.28 -2.66 -6.05
C ALA A 139 10.04 -3.64 -6.96
N PRO A 140 9.35 -4.62 -7.56
CA PRO A 140 9.97 -5.58 -8.47
C PRO A 140 10.64 -4.88 -9.66
N GLN A 141 11.67 -5.53 -10.23
CA GLN A 141 12.41 -4.97 -11.36
C GLN A 141 11.49 -4.86 -12.59
N PRO A 142 11.52 -3.72 -13.31
CA PRO A 142 10.75 -3.58 -14.54
C PRO A 142 11.25 -4.57 -15.59
N LYS A 143 10.32 -5.21 -16.30
CA LYS A 143 10.68 -6.13 -17.39
C LYS A 143 11.49 -5.42 -18.48
N ARG A 144 12.48 -6.10 -19.04
CA ARG A 144 13.28 -5.54 -20.13
C ARG A 144 12.41 -5.37 -21.38
N TRP A 145 12.79 -4.48 -22.29
CA TRP A 145 11.93 -4.11 -23.43
C TRP A 145 11.59 -5.32 -24.33
N TYR A 146 12.57 -6.19 -24.58
CA TYR A 146 12.38 -7.40 -25.39
C TYR A 146 11.43 -8.43 -24.74
N GLU A 147 11.35 -8.47 -23.41
CA GLU A 147 10.43 -9.35 -22.66
C GLU A 147 8.99 -8.83 -22.73
N ARG A 148 8.83 -7.51 -22.89
CA ARG A 148 7.54 -6.83 -23.02
C ARG A 148 6.98 -6.91 -24.43
N HIS A 149 7.85 -6.88 -25.44
CA HIS A 149 7.47 -6.86 -26.84
C HIS A 149 8.21 -7.96 -27.62
N PRO A 150 7.98 -9.25 -27.30
CA PRO A 150 8.73 -10.35 -27.91
C PRO A 150 8.57 -10.37 -29.43
N ILE A 151 7.37 -10.08 -29.93
CA ILE A 151 7.08 -10.01 -31.37
C ILE A 151 7.81 -8.84 -32.03
N ALA A 152 7.74 -7.64 -31.44
CA ALA A 152 8.42 -6.47 -32.00
C ALA A 152 9.95 -6.62 -31.98
N TYR A 153 10.48 -7.24 -30.92
CA TYR A 153 11.90 -7.56 -30.81
C TYR A 153 12.32 -8.59 -31.87
N ALA A 154 11.54 -9.65 -32.07
CA ALA A 154 11.79 -10.63 -33.13
C ALA A 154 11.78 -9.98 -34.53
N LEU A 155 10.85 -9.05 -34.78
CA LEU A 155 10.80 -8.29 -36.04
C LEU A 155 12.03 -7.41 -36.23
N ILE A 156 12.48 -6.70 -35.18
CA ILE A 156 13.71 -5.89 -35.24
C ILE A 156 14.92 -6.78 -35.54
N LEU A 157 15.04 -7.93 -34.87
CA LEU A 157 16.12 -8.88 -35.13
C LEU A 157 16.10 -9.43 -36.56
N LEU A 158 14.92 -9.73 -37.11
CA LEU A 158 14.78 -10.15 -38.50
C LEU A 158 15.22 -9.06 -39.49
N ILE A 159 14.84 -7.80 -39.25
CA ILE A 159 15.26 -6.67 -40.09
C ILE A 159 16.78 -6.48 -40.03
N ILE A 160 17.36 -6.51 -38.82
CA ILE A 160 18.82 -6.41 -38.63
C ILE A 160 19.52 -7.57 -39.35
N GLY A 161 19.04 -8.81 -39.18
CA GLY A 161 19.58 -9.98 -39.87
C GLY A 161 19.55 -9.82 -41.39
N ALA A 162 18.43 -9.39 -41.95
CA ALA A 162 18.28 -9.17 -43.39
C ALA A 162 19.22 -8.07 -43.92
N LEU A 163 19.45 -7.01 -43.15
CA LEU A 163 20.40 -5.94 -43.50
C LEU A 163 21.85 -6.43 -43.48
N ILE A 164 22.23 -7.27 -42.51
CA ILE A 164 23.57 -7.86 -42.44
C ILE A 164 23.80 -8.80 -43.62
N THR A 165 22.85 -9.68 -43.95
CA THR A 165 22.97 -10.58 -45.10
C THR A 165 23.13 -9.79 -46.41
N LYS A 166 22.29 -8.76 -46.62
CA LYS A 166 22.40 -7.86 -47.77
C LYS A 166 23.75 -7.14 -47.86
N ALA A 167 24.32 -6.74 -46.73
CA ALA A 167 25.63 -6.08 -46.69
C ALA A 167 26.78 -7.04 -47.02
N ILE A 168 26.67 -8.31 -46.60
CA ILE A 168 27.64 -9.37 -46.95
C ILE A 168 27.56 -9.67 -48.45
N ASP A 169 26.36 -9.80 -49.01
CA ASP A 169 26.16 -10.03 -50.46
C ASP A 169 26.69 -8.89 -51.33
N LEU A 170 26.86 -7.68 -50.79
CA LEU A 170 27.44 -6.53 -51.49
C LEU A 170 28.96 -6.43 -51.37
N LEU A 171 29.57 -7.18 -50.43
CA LEU A 171 31.02 -7.20 -50.18
C LEU A 171 31.73 -8.39 -50.84
N VAL A 172 30.97 -9.43 -51.23
CA VAL A 172 31.43 -10.60 -52.00
C VAL A 172 31.24 -10.35 -53.49
#